data_AF-A0A7K3QRD4-F1
#
_entry.id   AF-A0A7K3QRD4-F1
#
_cell.length_a   1.000
_cell.length_b   1.000
_cell.length_c   1.000
_cell.angle_alpha   90.00
_cell.angle_beta   90.00
_cell.angle_gamma   90.00
#
_symmetry.space_group_name_H-M   'P 1'
#
loop_
_entity.id
_entity.type
_entity.pdbx_description
1 polymer ?
#
loop_
_entity_poly.entity_id
_entity_poly.type
_entity_poly.pdbx_seq_one_letter_code
_entity_poly.pdbx_strand_id
1 'polypeptide(L)' 'MTDGHPQPPLTLSPFQASRVNFARRDLDQTRAQDLAQLDGASLILLIDKLSGRLCDMLDIISETSNGSSRCE' A
#
# COMPACT_ATOMS: atom_id res chain seq x y z
N MET A 1 5.95 -21.60 -29.34
CA MET A 1 5.71 -20.15 -29.50
C MET A 1 4.48 -19.84 -28.67
N THR A 2 4.63 -19.36 -27.44
CA THR A 2 3.49 -19.01 -26.58
C THR A 2 3.06 -17.59 -26.91
N ASP A 3 1.84 -17.49 -27.45
CA ASP A 3 1.12 -16.28 -27.78
C ASP A 3 1.02 -15.38 -26.54
N GLY A 4 1.67 -14.20 -26.60
CA GLY A 4 1.61 -13.20 -25.55
C GLY A 4 0.26 -12.51 -25.58
N HIS A 5 -0.76 -13.14 -25.00
CA HIS A 5 -2.08 -12.53 -24.86
C HIS A 5 -1.92 -11.23 -24.05
N PRO A 6 -2.25 -10.05 -24.61
CA PRO A 6 -2.15 -8.80 -23.88
C PRO A 6 -3.10 -8.88 -22.69
N GLN A 7 -2.54 -8.93 -21.48
CA GLN A 7 -3.33 -8.86 -20.26
C GLN A 7 -4.13 -7.55 -20.33
N PRO A 8 -5.46 -7.59 -20.20
CA PRO A 8 -6.25 -6.36 -20.16
C PRO A 8 -5.68 -5.46 -19.06
N PRO A 9 -5.59 -4.14 -19.28
CA PRO A 9 -5.06 -3.23 -18.28
C PRO A 9 -5.83 -3.45 -16.97
N LEU A 10 -5.11 -3.80 -15.91
CA LEU A 10 -5.69 -3.93 -14.59
C LEU A 10 -6.18 -2.55 -14.14
N THR A 11 -7.46 -2.30 -14.32
CA THR A 11 -8.13 -1.12 -13.81
C THR A 11 -8.56 -1.39 -12.38
N LEU A 12 -8.03 -0.59 -11.45
CA LEU A 12 -8.48 -0.63 -10.07
C LEU A 12 -9.96 -0.27 -10.00
N SER A 13 -10.72 -1.00 -9.20
CA SER A 13 -12.06 -0.56 -8.83
C SER A 13 -12.00 0.82 -8.14
N PRO A 14 -13.10 1.60 -8.13
CA PRO A 14 -13.13 2.89 -7.44
C PRO A 14 -12.73 2.80 -5.96
N PHE A 15 -13.05 1.68 -5.32
CA PHE A 15 -12.69 1.40 -3.92
C PHE A 15 -11.19 1.12 -3.77
N GLN A 16 -10.61 0.27 -4.62
CA GLN A 16 -9.16 0.00 -4.62
C GLN A 16 -8.36 1.26 -4.95
N ALA A 17 -8.79 2.05 -5.93
CA ALA A 17 -8.18 3.33 -6.26
C ALA A 17 -8.23 4.32 -5.07
N SER A 18 -9.34 4.34 -4.33
CA SER A 18 -9.46 5.16 -3.11
C SER A 18 -8.47 4.71 -2.02
N ARG A 19 -8.36 3.41 -1.77
CA ARG A 19 -7.38 2.85 -0.81
C ARG A 19 -5.95 3.17 -1.22
N VAL A 20 -5.61 3.02 -2.51
CA VAL A 20 -4.27 3.36 -3.03
C VAL A 20 -3.95 4.83 -2.82
N ASN A 21 -4.88 5.73 -3.18
CA ASN A 21 -4.69 7.17 -3.01
C ASN A 21 -4.54 7.56 -1.54
N PHE A 22 -5.35 6.96 -0.66
CA PHE A 22 -5.28 7.21 0.77
C PHE A 22 -3.88 6.86 1.32
N ALA A 23 -3.41 5.64 1.08
CA ALA A 23 -2.12 5.20 1.57
C ALA A 23 -0.95 5.94 0.91
N ARG A 24 -1.03 6.35 -0.36
CA ARG A 24 -0.01 7.22 -0.97
C ARG A 24 0.11 8.57 -0.26
N ARG A 25 -1.02 9.22 0.06
CA ARG A 25 -1.01 10.48 0.81
C ARG A 25 -0.43 10.30 2.21
N ASP A 26 -0.76 9.19 2.85
CA ASP A 26 -0.31 8.87 4.20
C ASP A 26 1.20 8.63 4.25
N LEU A 27 1.74 7.89 3.26
CA LEU A 27 3.18 7.69 3.08
C LEU A 27 3.91 9.00 2.78
N ASP A 28 3.36 9.85 1.92
CA ASP A 28 3.96 11.15 1.57
C ASP A 28 4.00 12.08 2.78
N GLN A 29 2.90 12.15 3.54
CA GLN A 29 2.83 12.91 4.79
C GLN A 29 3.87 12.40 5.80
N THR A 30 3.99 11.09 5.95
CA THR A 30 4.95 10.46 6.88
C THR A 30 6.39 10.73 6.45
N ARG A 31 6.68 10.64 5.15
CA ARG A 31 7.99 10.97 4.57
C ARG A 31 8.37 12.44 4.80
N ALA A 32 7.39 13.34 4.81
CA ALA A 32 7.60 14.76 5.05
C ALA A 32 7.83 15.10 6.54
N GLN A 33 7.65 14.14 7.46
CA GLN A 33 7.96 14.35 8.86
C GLN A 33 9.47 14.29 9.10
N ASP A 34 9.98 15.24 9.89
CA ASP A 34 11.33 15.16 10.41
C ASP A 34 11.40 14.13 11.53
N LEU A 35 11.85 12.92 11.19
CA LEU A 35 11.96 11.80 12.13
C LEU A 35 12.89 12.10 13.30
N ALA A 36 13.85 13.02 13.15
CA ALA A 36 14.76 13.39 14.23
C ALA A 36 14.09 14.26 15.31
N GLN A 37 12.91 14.82 15.03
CA GLN A 37 12.12 15.63 15.96
C GLN A 37 11.04 14.82 16.69
N LEU A 38 10.83 13.56 16.31
CA LEU A 38 9.84 12.69 16.94
C LEU A 38 10.43 11.98 18.16
N ASP A 39 9.66 11.96 19.25
CA ASP A 39 9.99 11.11 20.39
C ASP A 39 9.80 9.62 20.06
N GLY A 40 10.37 8.75 20.89
CA GLY A 40 10.33 7.30 20.66
C GLY A 40 8.92 6.72 20.56
N ALA A 41 7.95 7.23 21.31
CA ALA A 41 6.57 6.74 21.22
C ALA A 41 5.91 7.17 19.90
N SER A 42 6.15 8.41 19.48
CA SER A 42 5.69 8.91 18.18
C SER A 42 6.30 8.11 17.00
N LEU A 43 7.58 7.74 17.09
CA LEU A 43 8.24 6.90 16.09
C LEU A 43 7.64 5.49 16.01
N ILE A 44 7.32 4.88 17.16
CA ILE A 44 6.70 3.54 17.20
C ILE A 44 5.34 3.56 16.50
N LEU A 45 4.50 4.55 16.81
CA LEU A 45 3.19 4.69 16.18
C LEU A 45 3.29 4.95 14.68
N LEU A 46 4.30 5.72 14.26
CA LEU A 46 4.56 5.99 12.85
C LEU A 46 4.95 4.70 12.11
N ILE A 47 5.82 3.88 12.69
CA ILE A 47 6.22 2.59 12.11
C ILE A 47 5.05 1.61 12.02
N ASP A 48 4.23 1.51 13.08
CA ASP A 48 3.02 0.67 13.10
C ASP A 48 2.05 1.08 11.98
N LYS A 49 1.79 2.39 11.88
CA LYS A 49 0.96 2.97 10.83
C LYS A 49 1.50 2.68 9.43
N LEU A 50 2.82 2.83 9.19
CA LEU A 50 3.46 2.51 7.91
C LEU A 50 3.30 1.02 7.57
N SER A 51 3.46 0.16 8.57
CA SER A 51 3.34 -1.30 8.40
C SER A 51 1.91 -1.66 7.97
N GLY A 52 0.89 -1.11 8.64
CA GLY A 52 -0.51 -1.29 8.24
C GLY A 52 -0.79 -0.82 6.81
N ARG A 53 -0.18 0.29 6.36
CA ARG A 53 -0.35 0.80 4.98
C ARG A 53 0.32 -0.07 3.93
N LEU A 54 1.46 -0.67 4.27
CA LEU A 54 2.12 -1.63 3.40
C LEU A 54 1.30 -2.91 3.27
N CYS A 55 0.73 -3.40 4.37
CA CYS A 55 -0.19 -4.54 4.35
C CYS A 55 -1.43 -4.26 3.49
N ASP A 56 -2.05 -3.09 3.65
CA ASP A 56 -3.17 -2.65 2.80
C ASP A 56 -2.84 -2.69 1.30
N MET A 57 -1.62 -2.28 0.94
CA MET A 57 -1.16 -2.31 -0.46
C MET A 57 -0.94 -3.72 -0.97
N LEU A 58 -0.36 -4.60 -0.15
CA LEU A 58 -0.15 -5.99 -0.48
C LEU A 58 -1.48 -6.72 -0.67
N ASP A 59 -2.49 -6.42 0.17
CA ASP A 59 -3.85 -6.96 -0.01
C ASP A 59 -4.45 -6.53 -1.35
N ILE A 60 -4.30 -5.26 -1.75
CA ILE A 60 -4.80 -4.79 -3.07
C ILE A 60 -4.06 -5.48 -4.22
N ILE A 61 -2.74 -5.70 -4.09
CA ILE A 61 -1.95 -6.45 -5.08
C ILE A 61 -2.45 -7.90 -5.16
N SER A 62 -2.74 -8.53 -4.03
CA SER A 62 -3.29 -9.89 -3.98
C SER A 62 -4.70 -9.98 -4.57
N GLU A 63 -5.58 -9.02 -4.24
CA GLU A 63 -6.92 -8.88 -4.82
C GLU A 63 -6.88 -8.75 -6.35
N THR A 64 -5.88 -8.05 -6.87
CA THR A 64 -5.70 -7.83 -8.31
C THR A 64 -4.94 -8.96 -9.01
N SER A 65 -4.13 -9.73 -8.28
CA SER A 65 -3.27 -10.77 -8.85
C SER A 65 -3.84 -12.20 -8.78
N ASN A 66 -5.09 -12.39 -8.33
CA ASN A 66 -5.69 -13.73 -8.12
C ASN A 66 -4.86 -14.63 -7.16
N GLY A 67 -3.89 -14.05 -6.44
CA GLY A 67 -2.90 -14.74 -5.60
C GLY A 67 -3.13 -14.38 -4.16
N SER A 68 -3.69 -15.33 -3.40
CA SER A 68 -4.00 -15.19 -1.98
C SER A 68 -2.73 -15.13 -1.14
N SER A 69 -2.23 -13.92 -0.90
CA SER A 69 -1.19 -13.63 0.09
C SER A 69 -1.71 -12.51 0.99
N ARG A 70 -2.46 -12.88 2.02
CA ARG A 70 -2.93 -11.91 3.02
C ARG A 70 -1.77 -11.61 3.97
N CYS A 71 -1.53 -10.35 4.29
CA CYS A 71 -0.66 -10.03 5.41
C CYS A 71 -1.38 -10.40 6.72
N GLU A 72 -0.78 -11.30 7.50
CA GLU A 72 -1.22 -11.64 8.87
C GLU A 72 -0.71 -10.64 9.90
#